data_AF-A0A8H5GUT9-F1
#
_entry.id   AF-A0A8H5GUT9-F1
#
_cell.length_a   1.000
_cell.length_b   1.000
_cell.length_c   1.000
_cell.angle_alpha   90.00
_cell.angle_beta   90.00
_cell.angle_gamma   90.00
#
_symmetry.space_group_name_H-M   'P 1'
#
loop_
_entity.id
_entity.type
_entity.pdbx_description
1 polymer ?
#
loop_
_entity_poly.entity_id
_entity_poly.type
_entity_poly.pdbx_seq_one_letter_code
_entity_poly.pdbx_strand_id
1 'polypeptide(L)'
;MTYEDGWQTLPTIPTADLHRDWQISGTNSTLSSGLDPTAVTRAIIVTGGKARDTWSYWIDFRNILSYAASSDPSIDDSTISILGPVFFSDVDITAGAAKSTNQLYWSKTGWFEGTYAEGDAENDKISSFQVIDEMVEHYTDRKVYPNLKTVIFASHSAGAQFVQRYAAMRIPTKDDDMLHFIAANSGSFLWLVEDRPVAADVTCTDVDRYKYGLTTGFPGYSTGDTNKIGREGIVERFRGRNVHYAQGTADEQAGDSSCQANTQGPTHLARGENFIDMLNANGGMPANHTMDWIAGAAHDNPPMYNSTALRTRLFKDATIASSGTRPARRKREPVPRLRYLRKTHELD
;
A
#
# COMPACT_ATOMS: atom_id res chain seq x y z
N MET A 1 -7.63 -9.11 -22.09
CA MET A 1 -6.53 -8.12 -22.11
C MET A 1 -5.61 -8.47 -20.98
N THR A 2 -4.32 -8.66 -21.24
CA THR A 2 -3.35 -8.90 -20.18
C THR A 2 -2.84 -7.56 -19.65
N TYR A 3 -2.31 -7.53 -18.43
CA TYR A 3 -1.64 -6.34 -17.88
C TYR A 3 -0.54 -5.77 -18.81
N GLU A 4 0.04 -6.63 -19.65
CA GLU A 4 1.13 -6.25 -20.57
C GLU A 4 0.64 -5.37 -21.72
N ASP A 5 -0.62 -5.51 -22.13
CA ASP A 5 -1.18 -4.86 -23.32
C ASP A 5 -1.77 -3.47 -23.01
N GLY A 6 -1.87 -3.10 -21.72
CA GLY A 6 -2.51 -1.87 -21.26
C GLY A 6 -4.03 -1.84 -21.43
N TRP A 7 -4.65 -0.79 -20.89
CA TRP A 7 -6.10 -0.61 -20.97
C TRP A 7 -6.51 0.27 -22.14
N GLN A 8 -7.60 -0.10 -22.83
CA GLN A 8 -8.12 0.67 -23.96
C GLN A 8 -9.00 1.84 -23.55
N THR A 9 -9.74 1.70 -22.45
CA THR A 9 -10.62 2.74 -21.92
C THR A 9 -10.70 2.63 -20.40
N LEU A 10 -11.02 3.74 -19.74
CA LEU A 10 -11.49 3.71 -18.36
C LEU A 10 -12.99 3.41 -18.35
N PRO A 11 -13.45 2.41 -17.58
CA PRO A 11 -14.87 2.09 -17.53
C PRO A 11 -15.65 3.18 -16.79
N THR A 12 -16.91 3.37 -17.19
CA THR A 12 -17.88 4.05 -16.34
C THR A 12 -18.35 3.09 -15.26
N ILE A 13 -18.33 3.53 -14.01
CA ILE A 13 -18.74 2.73 -12.86
C ILE A 13 -20.01 3.32 -12.26
N PRO A 14 -21.10 2.55 -12.09
CA PRO A 14 -22.26 3.02 -11.35
C PRO A 14 -21.86 3.48 -9.94
N THR A 15 -22.44 4.57 -9.45
CA THR A 15 -22.18 5.15 -8.11
C THR A 15 -20.76 5.68 -7.88
N ALA A 16 -19.99 5.87 -8.95
CA ALA A 16 -18.74 6.60 -8.90
C ALA A 16 -18.66 7.66 -10.01
N ASP A 17 -18.07 8.80 -9.68
CA ASP A 17 -17.70 9.83 -10.63
C ASP A 17 -16.24 9.64 -11.06
N LEU A 18 -16.01 9.63 -12.38
CA LEU A 18 -14.66 9.68 -12.94
C LEU A 18 -14.21 11.14 -13.00
N HIS A 19 -13.33 11.53 -12.08
CA HIS A 19 -12.69 12.85 -12.10
C HIS A 19 -11.42 12.80 -12.95
N ARG A 20 -11.32 13.74 -13.88
CA ARG A 20 -10.12 13.98 -14.69
C ARG A 20 -9.51 15.31 -14.28
N ASP A 21 -8.18 15.39 -14.31
CA ASP A 21 -7.43 16.61 -13.99
C ASP A 21 -7.77 17.16 -12.60
N TRP A 22 -7.96 16.27 -11.63
CA TRP A 22 -8.47 16.60 -10.31
C TRP A 22 -7.46 16.32 -9.19
N GLN A 23 -7.40 17.28 -8.28
CA GLN A 23 -6.30 17.64 -7.38
C GLN A 23 -4.97 17.94 -8.09
N ILE A 24 -4.49 17.04 -8.97
CA ILE A 24 -3.31 17.29 -9.82
C ILE A 24 -3.71 17.18 -11.30
N SER A 25 -3.33 18.19 -12.10
CA SER A 25 -3.50 18.19 -13.56
C SER A 25 -2.86 16.94 -14.18
N GLY A 26 -3.56 16.29 -15.11
CA GLY A 26 -3.12 15.06 -15.75
C GLY A 26 -3.32 13.81 -14.91
N THR A 27 -3.99 13.85 -13.76
CA THR A 27 -4.40 12.63 -13.03
C THR A 27 -5.85 12.27 -13.30
N ASN A 28 -6.21 11.02 -13.06
CA ASN A 28 -7.61 10.56 -13.09
C ASN A 28 -7.92 9.82 -11.80
N SER A 29 -9.14 9.94 -11.30
CA SER A 29 -9.59 9.29 -10.06
C SER A 29 -11.04 8.84 -10.16
N THR A 30 -11.34 7.69 -9.59
CA THR A 30 -12.71 7.21 -9.37
C THR A 30 -13.15 7.56 -7.95
N LEU A 31 -14.18 8.37 -7.77
CA LEU A 31 -14.66 8.80 -6.44
C LEU A 31 -16.13 8.41 -6.25
N SER A 32 -16.51 8.00 -5.04
CA SER A 32 -17.91 7.72 -4.69
C SER A 32 -18.81 8.93 -4.94
N SER A 33 -19.92 8.73 -5.65
CA SER A 33 -20.86 9.79 -5.98
C SER A 33 -22.10 9.78 -5.08
N GLY A 34 -22.75 10.93 -4.95
CA GLY A 34 -24.02 11.07 -4.21
C GLY A 34 -23.91 11.05 -2.68
N LEU A 35 -22.70 11.13 -2.11
CA LEU A 35 -22.50 11.28 -0.67
C LEU A 35 -22.60 12.74 -0.25
N ASP A 36 -23.14 12.99 0.95
CA ASP A 36 -23.01 14.28 1.64
C ASP A 36 -21.63 14.34 2.31
N PRO A 37 -20.69 15.22 1.86
CA PRO A 37 -19.36 15.33 2.46
C PRO A 37 -19.40 15.61 3.97
N THR A 38 -20.44 16.27 4.46
CA THR A 38 -20.58 16.56 5.90
C THR A 38 -20.98 15.34 6.72
N ALA A 39 -21.59 14.32 6.10
CA ALA A 39 -21.92 13.06 6.75
C ALA A 39 -20.77 12.03 6.72
N VAL A 40 -19.76 12.23 5.86
CA VAL A 40 -18.63 11.31 5.74
C VAL A 40 -17.80 11.31 7.02
N THR A 41 -17.68 10.13 7.64
CA THR A 41 -16.83 9.91 8.82
C THR A 41 -15.60 9.08 8.49
N ARG A 42 -15.58 8.41 7.33
CA ARG A 42 -14.48 7.55 6.90
C ARG A 42 -14.22 7.67 5.41
N ALA A 43 -12.95 7.80 5.05
CA ALA A 43 -12.50 7.81 3.67
C ALA A 43 -11.57 6.62 3.40
N ILE A 44 -11.73 5.96 2.27
CA ILE A 44 -10.90 4.84 1.83
C ILE A 44 -10.31 5.19 0.47
N ILE A 45 -8.99 5.35 0.43
CA ILE A 45 -8.20 5.42 -0.79
C ILE A 45 -7.78 3.99 -1.13
N VAL A 46 -8.15 3.51 -2.31
CA VAL A 46 -7.82 2.17 -2.80
C VAL A 46 -7.16 2.23 -4.17
N THR A 47 -5.95 1.69 -4.30
CA THR A 47 -5.26 1.58 -5.60
C THR A 47 -5.44 0.19 -6.20
N GLY A 48 -5.33 0.10 -7.52
CA GLY A 48 -5.25 -1.18 -8.23
C GLY A 48 -4.02 -2.03 -7.88
N GLY A 49 -3.98 -3.22 -8.45
CA GLY A 49 -2.83 -4.12 -8.39
C GLY A 49 -1.82 -3.79 -9.50
N LYS A 50 -0.93 -4.74 -9.80
CA LYS A 50 0.05 -4.58 -10.89
C LYS A 50 -0.62 -4.19 -12.20
N ALA A 51 -1.83 -4.70 -12.44
CA ALA A 51 -2.68 -4.43 -13.59
C ALA A 51 -3.12 -2.96 -13.77
N ARG A 52 -2.87 -2.05 -12.81
CA ARG A 52 -3.35 -0.65 -12.86
C ARG A 52 -4.87 -0.54 -13.02
N ASP A 53 -5.57 -1.52 -12.46
CA ASP A 53 -7.00 -1.77 -12.56
C ASP A 53 -7.79 -1.16 -11.40
N THR A 54 -7.51 0.08 -11.04
CA THR A 54 -8.06 0.72 -9.84
C THR A 54 -9.60 0.71 -9.79
N TRP A 55 -10.29 0.82 -10.94
CA TRP A 55 -11.76 0.70 -10.98
C TRP A 55 -12.25 -0.66 -10.47
N SER A 56 -11.53 -1.74 -10.76
CA SER A 56 -11.90 -3.08 -10.31
C SER A 56 -11.80 -3.17 -8.79
N TYR A 57 -10.73 -2.59 -8.22
CA TYR A 57 -10.53 -2.52 -6.78
C TYR A 57 -11.57 -1.64 -6.09
N TRP A 58 -11.92 -0.51 -6.71
CA TRP A 58 -13.00 0.36 -6.24
C TRP A 58 -14.34 -0.41 -6.21
N ILE A 59 -14.67 -1.13 -7.29
CA ILE A 59 -15.89 -1.95 -7.39
C ILE A 59 -15.90 -3.03 -6.32
N ASP A 60 -14.79 -3.74 -6.12
CA ASP A 60 -14.66 -4.75 -5.07
C ASP A 60 -14.94 -4.14 -3.69
N PHE A 61 -14.32 -3.01 -3.37
CA PHE A 61 -14.51 -2.34 -2.08
C PHE A 61 -15.94 -1.85 -1.91
N ARG A 62 -16.58 -1.30 -2.95
CA ARG A 62 -17.98 -0.87 -2.91
C ARG A 62 -18.94 -2.04 -2.69
N ASN A 63 -18.70 -3.17 -3.35
CA ASN A 63 -19.48 -4.40 -3.19
C ASN A 63 -19.33 -4.97 -1.78
N ILE A 64 -18.11 -4.99 -1.24
CA ILE A 64 -17.84 -5.46 0.13
C ILE A 64 -18.48 -4.50 1.15
N LEU A 65 -18.43 -3.18 0.93
CA LEU A 65 -19.13 -2.21 1.77
C LEU A 65 -20.64 -2.45 1.78
N SER A 66 -21.26 -2.65 0.61
CA SER A 66 -22.70 -2.94 0.48
C SER A 66 -23.07 -4.23 1.23
N TYR A 67 -22.29 -5.29 1.05
CA TYR A 67 -22.45 -6.54 1.79
C TYR A 67 -22.28 -6.34 3.31
N ALA A 68 -21.29 -5.56 3.73
CA ALA A 68 -21.04 -5.28 5.15
C ALA A 68 -22.21 -4.50 5.79
N ALA A 69 -22.67 -3.42 5.17
CA ALA A 69 -23.80 -2.61 5.65
C ALA A 69 -25.11 -3.41 5.72
N SER A 70 -25.39 -4.26 4.72
CA SER A 70 -26.57 -5.13 4.73
C SER A 70 -26.51 -6.24 5.79
N SER A 71 -25.31 -6.64 6.20
CA SER A 71 -25.11 -7.72 7.18
C SER A 71 -24.88 -7.22 8.60
N ASP A 72 -24.55 -5.94 8.77
CA ASP A 72 -24.20 -5.34 10.05
C ASP A 72 -24.76 -3.91 10.13
N PRO A 73 -25.82 -3.68 10.93
CA PRO A 73 -26.46 -2.37 11.03
C PRO A 73 -25.58 -1.31 11.71
N SER A 74 -24.42 -1.68 12.26
CA SER A 74 -23.45 -0.70 12.76
C SER A 74 -22.63 -0.03 11.65
N ILE A 75 -22.76 -0.48 10.40
CA ILE A 75 -22.05 0.05 9.24
C ILE A 75 -23.04 0.82 8.39
N ASP A 76 -22.88 2.14 8.32
CA ASP A 76 -23.67 3.03 7.49
C ASP A 76 -22.88 3.39 6.22
N ASP A 77 -23.30 2.84 5.08
CA ASP A 77 -22.61 3.04 3.80
C ASP A 77 -22.67 4.49 3.30
N SER A 78 -23.65 5.28 3.77
CA SER A 78 -23.76 6.71 3.43
C SER A 78 -22.70 7.59 4.09
N THR A 79 -21.95 7.05 5.05
CA THR A 79 -20.90 7.78 5.79
C THR A 79 -19.47 7.41 5.37
N ILE A 80 -19.32 6.53 4.37
CA ILE A 80 -18.04 5.95 3.95
C ILE A 80 -17.78 6.31 2.48
N SER A 81 -16.75 7.14 2.24
CA SER A 81 -16.31 7.51 0.90
C SER A 81 -15.19 6.58 0.42
N ILE A 82 -15.29 6.07 -0.81
CA ILE A 82 -14.22 5.30 -1.47
C ILE A 82 -13.71 6.10 -2.66
N LEU A 83 -12.39 6.25 -2.75
CA LEU A 83 -11.67 6.90 -3.83
C LEU A 83 -10.59 5.96 -4.38
N GLY A 84 -10.41 5.94 -5.69
CA GLY A 84 -9.38 5.18 -6.36
C GLY A 84 -8.57 6.02 -7.36
N PRO A 85 -7.29 6.36 -7.06
CA PRO A 85 -6.39 6.98 -8.04
C PRO A 85 -6.11 6.03 -9.22
N VAL A 86 -6.18 6.57 -10.43
CA VAL A 86 -5.76 5.86 -11.65
C VAL A 86 -4.31 6.21 -11.94
N PHE A 87 -3.43 5.23 -11.75
CA PHE A 87 -2.02 5.34 -12.12
C PHE A 87 -1.79 4.63 -13.45
N PHE A 88 -1.69 5.39 -14.54
CA PHE A 88 -1.35 4.84 -15.85
C PHE A 88 0.13 4.55 -16.00
N SER A 89 0.46 3.64 -16.93
CA SER A 89 1.80 3.54 -17.50
C SER A 89 1.80 3.72 -19.02
N ASP A 90 3.01 3.78 -19.58
CA ASP A 90 3.31 3.78 -21.02
C ASP A 90 2.40 2.86 -21.88
N VAL A 91 2.12 1.64 -21.40
CA VAL A 91 1.26 0.70 -22.14
C VAL A 91 -0.21 1.11 -22.16
N ASP A 92 -0.71 1.82 -21.15
CA ASP A 92 -2.09 2.31 -21.14
C ASP A 92 -2.26 3.54 -22.05
N ILE A 93 -1.20 4.35 -22.17
CA ILE A 93 -1.13 5.44 -23.16
C ILE A 93 -1.16 4.83 -24.57
N THR A 94 -0.36 3.80 -24.81
CA THR A 94 -0.29 3.10 -26.09
C THR A 94 -1.61 2.40 -26.44
N ALA A 95 -2.27 1.80 -25.44
CA ALA A 95 -3.53 1.09 -25.62
C ALA A 95 -4.76 1.99 -25.78
N GLY A 96 -4.70 3.23 -25.27
CA GLY A 96 -5.70 4.27 -25.53
C GLY A 96 -6.55 4.69 -24.33
N ALA A 97 -6.37 4.12 -23.13
CA ALA A 97 -7.12 4.56 -21.94
C ALA A 97 -6.71 5.95 -21.45
N ALA A 98 -5.53 6.40 -21.84
CA ALA A 98 -4.89 7.62 -21.38
C ALA A 98 -4.49 8.49 -22.58
N LYS A 99 -4.63 9.81 -22.46
CA LYS A 99 -4.24 10.75 -23.53
C LYS A 99 -2.72 10.80 -23.65
N SER A 100 -2.20 11.05 -24.85
CA SER A 100 -0.75 11.20 -25.07
C SER A 100 -0.21 12.58 -24.70
N THR A 101 -1.07 13.54 -24.33
CA THR A 101 -0.70 14.89 -23.91
C THR A 101 -1.43 15.28 -22.64
N ASN A 102 -0.78 16.06 -21.78
CA ASN A 102 -1.32 16.54 -20.49
C ASN A 102 -1.82 15.39 -19.60
N GLN A 103 -1.13 14.26 -19.60
CA GLN A 103 -1.51 13.07 -18.84
C GLN A 103 -0.29 12.58 -18.07
N LEU A 104 -0.43 12.44 -16.76
CA LEU A 104 0.58 11.77 -15.95
C LEU A 104 0.49 10.27 -16.14
N TYR A 105 1.64 9.66 -16.38
CA TYR A 105 1.85 8.22 -16.36
C TYR A 105 3.23 7.94 -15.77
N TRP A 106 3.44 6.74 -15.28
CA TRP A 106 4.69 6.28 -14.70
C TRP A 106 5.22 5.08 -15.48
N SER A 107 6.41 4.60 -15.13
CA SER A 107 6.84 3.28 -15.62
C SER A 107 5.89 2.20 -15.10
N LYS A 108 5.94 1.02 -15.75
CA LYS A 108 5.14 -0.17 -15.37
C LYS A 108 5.17 -0.48 -13.86
N THR A 109 6.27 -0.19 -13.18
CA THR A 109 6.39 -0.36 -11.72
C THR A 109 6.54 0.93 -10.92
N GLY A 110 6.93 2.03 -11.57
CA GLY A 110 7.25 3.30 -10.92
C GLY A 110 6.12 3.90 -10.08
N TRP A 111 4.87 3.71 -10.51
CA TRP A 111 3.71 4.22 -9.76
C TRP A 111 3.58 3.59 -8.36
N PHE A 112 3.91 2.30 -8.17
CA PHE A 112 3.90 1.67 -6.84
C PHE A 112 5.26 1.73 -6.13
N GLU A 113 6.16 2.56 -6.65
CA GLU A 113 7.49 2.85 -6.13
C GLU A 113 7.64 4.32 -5.70
N GLY A 114 6.64 5.17 -5.94
CA GLY A 114 6.75 6.59 -5.62
C GLY A 114 7.65 7.37 -6.57
N THR A 115 7.96 6.84 -7.76
CA THR A 115 8.81 7.56 -8.72
C THR A 115 8.06 8.76 -9.28
N TYR A 116 8.81 9.66 -9.92
CA TYR A 116 8.21 10.71 -10.74
C TYR A 116 7.53 10.11 -11.97
N ALA A 117 6.53 10.84 -12.47
CA ALA A 117 5.88 10.55 -13.74
C ALA A 117 6.90 10.63 -14.90
N GLU A 118 6.68 9.85 -15.96
CA GLU A 118 7.55 9.80 -17.15
C GLU A 118 7.00 10.64 -18.31
N GLY A 119 5.81 11.24 -18.14
CA GLY A 119 5.06 11.90 -19.22
C GLY A 119 5.45 13.33 -19.54
N ASP A 120 4.89 13.82 -20.64
CA ASP A 120 5.09 15.16 -21.23
C ASP A 120 4.30 16.28 -20.55
N ALA A 121 3.64 15.99 -19.43
CA ALA A 121 2.97 17.00 -18.65
C ALA A 121 3.98 18.06 -18.19
N GLU A 122 3.54 19.32 -18.14
CA GLU A 122 4.35 20.49 -17.75
C GLU A 122 5.08 20.32 -16.39
N ASN A 123 4.65 19.33 -15.58
CA ASN A 123 5.25 18.93 -14.31
C ASN A 123 5.64 17.42 -14.29
N ASP A 124 6.71 17.06 -14.99
CA ASP A 124 7.33 15.71 -15.01
C ASP A 124 7.90 15.24 -13.65
N LYS A 125 7.83 16.07 -12.60
CA LYS A 125 8.32 15.78 -11.24
C LYS A 125 7.22 15.48 -10.22
N ILE A 126 6.03 15.11 -10.67
CA ILE A 126 4.97 14.63 -9.76
C ILE A 126 5.22 13.17 -9.42
N SER A 127 5.41 12.90 -8.13
CA SER A 127 5.49 11.53 -7.62
C SER A 127 4.10 10.92 -7.48
N SER A 128 3.97 9.61 -7.68
CA SER A 128 2.72 8.92 -7.33
C SER A 128 2.39 9.01 -5.83
N PHE A 129 3.39 9.17 -4.96
CA PHE A 129 3.17 9.42 -3.53
C PHE A 129 2.57 10.80 -3.28
N GLN A 130 2.96 11.80 -4.07
CA GLN A 130 2.37 13.14 -4.01
C GLN A 130 0.90 13.11 -4.43
N VAL A 131 0.51 12.26 -5.39
CA VAL A 131 -0.91 12.07 -5.74
C VAL A 131 -1.72 11.60 -4.52
N ILE A 132 -1.15 10.71 -3.69
CA ILE A 132 -1.83 10.26 -2.46
C ILE A 132 -1.82 11.36 -1.39
N ASP A 133 -0.78 12.19 -1.31
CA ASP A 133 -0.76 13.35 -0.40
C ASP A 133 -1.94 14.28 -0.67
N GLU A 134 -2.19 14.65 -1.93
CA GLU A 134 -3.30 15.53 -2.32
C GLU A 134 -4.68 14.91 -2.03
N MET A 135 -4.81 13.58 -2.18
CA MET A 135 -6.05 12.87 -1.83
C MET A 135 -6.29 12.86 -0.33
N VAL A 136 -5.23 12.68 0.46
CA VAL A 136 -5.29 12.81 1.91
C VAL A 136 -5.67 14.25 2.27
N GLU A 137 -5.02 15.25 1.67
CA GLU A 137 -5.30 16.67 1.92
C GLU A 137 -6.76 17.00 1.63
N HIS A 138 -7.29 16.54 0.49
CA HIS A 138 -8.70 16.69 0.13
C HIS A 138 -9.65 16.17 1.22
N TYR A 139 -9.42 14.95 1.73
CA TYR A 139 -10.25 14.39 2.78
C TYR A 139 -10.05 15.10 4.13
N THR A 140 -8.84 15.53 4.44
CA THR A 140 -8.53 16.19 5.72
C THR A 140 -8.97 17.66 5.78
N ASP A 141 -9.48 18.25 4.69
CA ASP A 141 -10.09 19.57 4.71
C ASP A 141 -11.38 19.56 5.54
N ARG A 142 -11.27 20.05 6.79
CA ARG A 142 -12.38 20.15 7.75
C ARG A 142 -13.51 21.07 7.31
N LYS A 143 -13.30 21.93 6.31
CA LYS A 143 -14.39 22.74 5.74
C LYS A 143 -15.30 21.90 4.83
N VAL A 144 -14.74 20.87 4.20
CA VAL A 144 -15.47 19.95 3.31
C VAL A 144 -15.95 18.73 4.07
N TYR A 145 -15.07 18.12 4.89
CA TYR A 145 -15.32 16.91 5.67
C TYR A 145 -15.20 17.16 7.18
N PRO A 146 -16.11 17.96 7.79
CA PRO A 146 -16.01 18.34 9.20
C PRO A 146 -16.07 17.14 10.16
N ASN A 147 -16.75 16.05 9.78
CA ASN A 147 -16.97 14.88 10.63
C ASN A 147 -16.02 13.71 10.35
N LEU A 148 -15.04 13.87 9.45
CA LEU A 148 -14.09 12.81 9.12
C LEU A 148 -13.28 12.37 10.35
N LYS A 149 -13.16 11.06 10.57
CA LYS A 149 -12.39 10.48 11.67
C LYS A 149 -11.19 9.69 11.20
N THR A 150 -11.28 9.07 10.02
CA THR A 150 -10.26 8.14 9.54
C THR A 150 -10.11 8.21 8.03
N VAL A 151 -8.85 8.23 7.57
CA VAL A 151 -8.46 8.00 6.18
C VAL A 151 -7.71 6.68 6.12
N ILE A 152 -8.20 5.74 5.32
CA ILE A 152 -7.54 4.47 5.07
C ILE A 152 -6.91 4.50 3.69
N PHE A 153 -5.62 4.18 3.57
CA PHE A 153 -5.02 3.78 2.31
C PHE A 153 -4.82 2.27 2.30
N ALA A 154 -5.57 1.56 1.46
CA ALA A 154 -5.60 0.10 1.41
C ALA A 154 -5.38 -0.41 -0.02
N SER A 155 -4.66 -1.51 -0.18
CA SER A 155 -4.59 -2.22 -1.47
C SER A 155 -4.04 -3.65 -1.32
N HIS A 156 -3.98 -4.40 -2.43
CA HIS A 156 -3.52 -5.77 -2.52
C HIS A 156 -2.34 -5.90 -3.50
N SER A 157 -1.48 -6.90 -3.32
CA SER A 157 -0.40 -7.24 -4.27
C SER A 157 0.59 -6.08 -4.50
N ALA A 158 0.76 -5.59 -5.73
CA ALA A 158 1.62 -4.44 -6.04
C ALA A 158 1.18 -3.15 -5.32
N GLY A 159 -0.13 -2.92 -5.20
CA GLY A 159 -0.65 -1.78 -4.46
C GLY A 159 -0.40 -1.91 -2.95
N ALA A 160 -0.32 -3.12 -2.40
CA ALA A 160 0.12 -3.30 -1.01
C ALA A 160 1.61 -2.91 -0.81
N GLN A 161 2.44 -3.10 -1.83
CA GLN A 161 3.82 -2.57 -1.82
C GLN A 161 3.81 -1.04 -1.83
N PHE A 162 2.94 -0.41 -2.62
CA PHE A 162 2.73 1.04 -2.61
C PHE A 162 2.39 1.49 -1.19
N VAL A 163 1.32 0.95 -0.61
CA VAL A 163 0.83 1.33 0.72
C VAL A 163 1.95 1.29 1.76
N GLN A 164 2.72 0.20 1.81
CA GLN A 164 3.79 0.05 2.81
C GLN A 164 4.97 1.00 2.56
N ARG A 165 5.37 1.20 1.30
CA ARG A 165 6.46 2.13 0.95
C ARG A 165 6.06 3.57 1.22
N TYR A 166 4.85 3.95 0.85
CA TYR A 166 4.31 5.28 1.10
C TYR A 166 4.24 5.58 2.60
N ALA A 167 3.78 4.63 3.43
CA ALA A 167 3.77 4.80 4.88
C ALA A 167 5.18 5.11 5.47
N ALA A 168 6.23 4.53 4.89
CA ALA A 168 7.61 4.77 5.31
C ALA A 168 8.20 6.09 4.75
N MET A 169 7.90 6.41 3.49
CA MET A 169 8.47 7.57 2.79
C MET A 169 7.70 8.87 3.01
N ARG A 170 6.41 8.80 3.36
CA ARG A 170 5.53 9.97 3.60
C ARG A 170 6.13 10.90 4.64
N ILE A 171 6.25 12.16 4.25
CA ILE A 171 6.70 13.25 5.14
C ILE A 171 5.58 13.53 6.16
N PRO A 172 5.87 13.59 7.47
CA PRO A 172 4.82 13.76 8.47
C PRO A 172 4.00 15.03 8.32
N THR A 173 2.68 14.91 8.46
CA THR A 173 1.75 16.05 8.58
C THR A 173 0.92 15.95 9.86
N LYS A 174 0.23 17.04 10.23
CA LYS A 174 -0.59 17.12 11.45
C LYS A 174 -1.77 16.13 11.47
N ASP A 175 -2.18 15.64 10.30
CA ASP A 175 -3.35 14.77 10.14
C ASP A 175 -2.94 13.29 10.03
N ASP A 176 -1.67 12.94 10.23
CA ASP A 176 -1.21 11.57 10.07
C ASP A 176 -1.76 10.60 11.14
N ASP A 177 -2.24 11.10 12.28
CA ASP A 177 -2.85 10.27 13.33
C ASP A 177 -4.15 9.59 12.87
N MET A 178 -4.86 10.18 11.89
CA MET A 178 -6.06 9.58 11.31
C MET A 178 -5.79 8.69 10.09
N LEU A 179 -4.53 8.59 9.65
CA LEU A 179 -4.14 7.77 8.51
C LEU A 179 -3.86 6.33 8.95
N HIS A 180 -4.48 5.39 8.24
CA HIS A 180 -4.28 3.96 8.42
C HIS A 180 -3.86 3.32 7.09
N PHE A 181 -2.84 2.47 7.13
CA PHE A 181 -2.26 1.82 5.96
C PHE A 181 -2.57 0.32 6.00
N ILE A 182 -3.33 -0.21 5.03
CA ILE A 182 -3.65 -1.64 4.94
C ILE A 182 -2.94 -2.28 3.75
N ALA A 183 -1.96 -3.13 4.02
CA ALA A 183 -1.17 -3.83 3.01
C ALA A 183 -1.51 -5.32 2.99
N ALA A 184 -2.27 -5.76 1.97
CA ALA A 184 -2.69 -7.15 1.81
C ALA A 184 -1.85 -7.91 0.77
N ASN A 185 -1.29 -9.08 1.13
CA ASN A 185 -0.50 -9.95 0.24
C ASN A 185 0.59 -9.20 -0.55
N SER A 186 1.44 -8.44 0.16
CA SER A 186 2.45 -7.62 -0.52
C SER A 186 3.42 -8.48 -1.33
N GLY A 187 3.68 -8.05 -2.57
CA GLY A 187 4.64 -8.70 -3.46
C GLY A 187 6.07 -8.70 -2.91
N SER A 188 6.46 -7.60 -2.28
CA SER A 188 7.74 -7.42 -1.58
C SER A 188 7.57 -6.29 -0.55
N PHE A 189 8.49 -6.18 0.40
CA PHE A 189 8.46 -5.16 1.45
C PHE A 189 9.66 -4.24 1.32
N LEU A 190 9.51 -2.97 1.73
CA LEU A 190 10.64 -2.14 2.09
C LEU A 190 11.21 -2.67 3.41
N TRP A 191 12.37 -3.33 3.35
CA TRP A 191 12.99 -3.95 4.50
C TRP A 191 13.66 -2.89 5.39
N LEU A 192 13.47 -3.00 6.72
CA LEU A 192 13.82 -1.92 7.65
C LEU A 192 15.25 -2.02 8.21
N VAL A 193 15.88 -3.18 8.10
CA VAL A 193 17.24 -3.48 8.57
C VAL A 193 18.11 -3.98 7.42
N GLU A 194 19.42 -4.19 7.60
CA GLU A 194 20.26 -4.77 6.54
C GLU A 194 20.13 -6.30 6.48
N ASP A 195 20.01 -6.96 7.64
CA ASP A 195 19.94 -8.41 7.72
C ASP A 195 18.72 -8.97 6.98
N ARG A 196 18.97 -9.97 6.13
CA ARG A 196 17.94 -10.65 5.32
C ARG A 196 17.67 -12.08 5.83
N PRO A 197 16.42 -12.55 5.81
CA PRO A 197 16.06 -13.91 6.24
C PRO A 197 16.58 -14.98 5.27
N VAL A 198 16.84 -14.62 4.02
CA VAL A 198 17.49 -15.46 3.00
C VAL A 198 18.73 -14.72 2.51
N ALA A 199 19.88 -15.40 2.52
CA ALA A 199 21.12 -14.84 2.02
C ALA A 199 21.00 -14.45 0.55
N ALA A 200 21.54 -13.28 0.20
CA ALA A 200 21.62 -12.85 -1.18
C ALA A 200 22.65 -13.71 -1.94
N ASP A 201 22.34 -14.00 -3.21
CA ASP A 201 23.34 -14.52 -4.14
C ASP A 201 24.47 -13.48 -4.32
N VAL A 202 25.70 -13.94 -4.59
CA VAL A 202 26.88 -13.06 -4.79
C VAL A 202 26.68 -12.07 -5.94
N THR A 203 25.83 -12.42 -6.90
CA THR A 203 25.46 -11.59 -8.07
C THR A 203 24.37 -10.58 -7.75
N CYS A 204 23.67 -10.72 -6.62
CA CYS A 204 22.63 -9.80 -6.20
C CYS A 204 23.26 -8.61 -5.47
N THR A 205 23.61 -7.58 -6.22
CA THR A 205 24.13 -6.32 -5.68
C THR A 205 22.98 -5.40 -5.23
N ASP A 206 23.32 -4.40 -4.40
CA ASP A 206 22.39 -3.35 -3.97
C ASP A 206 21.10 -3.87 -3.29
N VAL A 207 21.20 -4.98 -2.54
CA VAL A 207 20.06 -5.61 -1.84
C VAL A 207 19.35 -4.66 -0.87
N ASP A 208 20.09 -3.71 -0.30
CA ASP A 208 19.56 -2.71 0.62
C ASP A 208 19.28 -1.35 -0.02
N ARG A 209 19.34 -1.25 -1.35
CA ARG A 209 18.87 -0.08 -2.07
C ARG A 209 17.34 -0.03 -2.06
N TYR A 210 16.76 1.17 -2.03
CA TYR A 210 15.34 1.37 -2.31
C TYR A 210 15.02 0.77 -3.68
N LYS A 211 13.97 -0.04 -3.84
CA LYS A 211 12.76 -0.17 -3.00
C LYS A 211 12.72 -1.34 -2.00
N TYR A 212 13.85 -2.03 -1.78
CA TYR A 212 13.92 -3.23 -0.93
C TYR A 212 14.64 -3.01 0.40
N GLY A 213 15.38 -1.91 0.54
CA GLY A 213 16.02 -1.51 1.78
C GLY A 213 16.16 0.01 1.90
N LEU A 214 17.02 0.46 2.81
CA LEU A 214 17.09 1.86 3.25
C LEU A 214 18.48 2.48 3.16
N THR A 215 19.35 1.96 2.27
CA THR A 215 20.70 2.53 2.07
C THR A 215 20.69 3.77 1.19
N THR A 216 20.05 3.71 0.03
CA THR A 216 20.09 4.76 -1.00
C THR A 216 19.01 4.57 -2.06
N GLY A 217 18.92 5.47 -3.03
CA GLY A 217 18.02 5.37 -4.19
C GLY A 217 16.56 5.75 -3.88
N PHE A 218 16.33 6.49 -2.81
CA PHE A 218 15.00 6.94 -2.39
C PHE A 218 14.28 7.73 -3.48
N PRO A 219 12.93 7.64 -3.56
CA PRO A 219 12.16 8.37 -4.56
C PRO A 219 12.33 9.88 -4.35
N GLY A 220 12.42 10.63 -5.46
CA GLY A 220 12.63 12.08 -5.43
C GLY A 220 11.66 12.84 -4.52
N TYR A 221 10.44 12.31 -4.40
CA TYR A 221 9.39 12.70 -3.44
C TYR A 221 9.92 13.04 -2.03
N SER A 222 10.79 12.19 -1.48
CA SER A 222 11.25 12.32 -0.10
C SER A 222 12.77 12.25 0.04
N THR A 223 13.55 12.18 -1.06
CA THR A 223 15.00 11.95 -1.00
C THR A 223 15.74 12.91 -0.06
N GLY A 224 15.39 14.20 -0.09
CA GLY A 224 16.02 15.20 0.79
C GLY A 224 15.75 14.96 2.28
N ASP A 225 14.51 14.58 2.61
CA ASP A 225 14.08 14.25 3.97
C ASP A 225 14.67 12.92 4.44
N THR A 226 14.58 11.86 3.62
CA THR A 226 15.10 10.53 3.96
C THR A 226 16.61 10.53 4.13
N ASN A 227 17.35 11.30 3.31
CA ASN A 227 18.79 11.46 3.48
C ASN A 227 19.15 12.22 4.76
N LYS A 228 18.29 13.16 5.20
CA LYS A 228 18.51 13.94 6.43
C LYS A 228 18.27 13.10 7.68
N ILE A 229 17.20 12.32 7.73
CA ILE A 229 16.84 11.53 8.92
C ILE A 229 17.55 10.17 8.98
N GLY A 230 18.10 9.70 7.85
CA GLY A 230 18.79 8.42 7.73
C GLY A 230 17.87 7.21 7.97
N ARG A 231 18.45 6.00 7.93
CA ARG A 231 17.70 4.75 8.15
C ARG A 231 16.93 4.77 9.48
N GLU A 232 17.59 5.16 10.58
CA GLU A 232 16.98 5.13 11.92
C GLU A 232 15.74 6.02 11.99
N GLY A 233 15.80 7.24 11.46
CA GLY A 233 14.64 8.13 11.42
C GLY A 233 13.51 7.64 10.52
N ILE A 234 13.82 6.98 9.39
CA ILE A 234 12.80 6.34 8.54
C ILE A 234 12.11 5.21 9.31
N VAL A 235 12.89 4.37 10.00
CA VAL A 235 12.37 3.24 10.80
C VAL A 235 11.53 3.74 11.96
N GLU A 236 11.99 4.73 12.72
CA GLU A 236 11.24 5.35 13.81
C GLU A 236 9.90 5.92 13.32
N ARG A 237 9.94 6.69 12.23
CA ARG A 237 8.74 7.22 11.58
C ARG A 237 7.76 6.11 11.19
N PHE A 238 8.23 5.08 10.49
CA PHE A 238 7.38 3.97 10.05
C PHE A 238 6.75 3.22 11.22
N ARG A 239 7.51 3.00 12.29
CA ARG A 239 7.03 2.34 13.52
C ARG A 239 5.97 3.15 14.26
N GLY A 240 5.96 4.48 14.10
CA GLY A 240 4.91 5.36 14.63
C GLY A 240 3.61 5.37 13.83
N ARG A 241 3.59 4.86 12.59
CA ARG A 241 2.39 4.85 11.73
C ARG A 241 1.37 3.79 12.15
N ASN A 242 0.10 3.98 11.78
CA ASN A 242 -0.92 2.94 11.90
C ASN A 242 -0.86 1.99 10.68
N VAL A 243 -0.18 0.84 10.79
CA VAL A 243 0.05 -0.08 9.67
C VAL A 243 -0.54 -1.46 9.95
N HIS A 244 -1.43 -1.90 9.08
CA HIS A 244 -2.15 -3.17 9.20
C HIS A 244 -1.77 -4.08 8.04
N TYR A 245 -1.12 -5.18 8.35
CA TYR A 245 -0.74 -6.20 7.39
C TYR A 245 -1.82 -7.27 7.32
N ALA A 246 -2.09 -7.79 6.13
CA ALA A 246 -2.92 -8.96 5.95
C ALA A 246 -2.27 -9.93 4.97
N GLN A 247 -2.28 -11.21 5.32
CA GLN A 247 -1.68 -12.24 4.47
C GLN A 247 -2.60 -13.46 4.37
N GLY A 248 -2.95 -13.81 3.14
CA GLY A 248 -3.66 -15.02 2.79
C GLY A 248 -2.80 -16.24 3.07
N THR A 249 -3.34 -17.20 3.81
CA THR A 249 -2.58 -18.39 4.23
C THR A 249 -2.33 -19.39 3.09
N ALA A 250 -2.97 -19.19 1.93
CA ALA A 250 -2.77 -19.98 0.72
C ALA A 250 -2.01 -19.22 -0.38
N ASP A 251 -1.49 -18.01 -0.08
CA ASP A 251 -0.74 -17.20 -1.05
C ASP A 251 0.73 -17.65 -1.15
N GLU A 252 0.92 -18.84 -1.75
CA GLU A 252 2.24 -19.45 -1.97
C GLU A 252 2.87 -19.03 -3.32
N GLN A 253 2.37 -17.97 -3.97
CA GLN A 253 2.94 -17.46 -5.22
C GLN A 253 4.23 -16.66 -4.97
N ALA A 254 5.18 -16.67 -5.92
CA ALA A 254 6.48 -16.02 -5.77
C ALA A 254 6.43 -14.49 -5.79
N GLY A 255 5.52 -13.91 -6.58
CA GLY A 255 5.38 -12.46 -6.70
C GLY A 255 6.52 -11.80 -7.47
N ASP A 256 7.15 -10.82 -6.82
CA ASP A 256 8.33 -10.11 -7.34
C ASP A 256 9.53 -11.06 -7.44
N SER A 257 9.99 -11.32 -8.66
CA SER A 257 11.05 -12.29 -8.95
C SER A 257 12.46 -11.70 -8.91
N SER A 258 12.60 -10.41 -8.56
CA SER A 258 13.92 -9.78 -8.42
C SER A 258 14.75 -10.46 -7.33
N CYS A 259 16.08 -10.46 -7.50
CA CYS A 259 16.98 -11.11 -6.55
C CYS A 259 16.85 -10.48 -5.15
N GLN A 260 16.65 -9.16 -5.07
CA GLN A 260 16.48 -8.44 -3.82
C GLN A 260 15.19 -8.86 -3.11
N ALA A 261 14.07 -8.99 -3.83
CA ALA A 261 12.82 -9.48 -3.24
C ALA A 261 12.93 -10.94 -2.75
N ASN A 262 13.68 -11.79 -3.46
CA ASN A 262 13.90 -13.17 -3.07
C ASN A 262 14.67 -13.31 -1.74
N THR A 263 15.47 -12.30 -1.35
CA THR A 263 16.12 -12.28 -0.03
C THR A 263 15.12 -12.20 1.14
N GLN A 264 13.88 -11.79 0.87
CA GLN A 264 12.80 -11.68 1.87
C GLN A 264 12.02 -12.99 2.05
N GLY A 265 12.11 -13.91 1.08
CA GLY A 265 11.41 -15.18 1.08
C GLY A 265 10.92 -15.59 -0.31
N PRO A 266 10.60 -16.89 -0.50
CA PRO A 266 10.27 -17.44 -1.81
C PRO A 266 8.82 -17.20 -2.28
N THR A 267 7.92 -16.77 -1.39
CA THR A 267 6.49 -16.57 -1.69
C THR A 267 5.94 -15.35 -0.97
N HIS A 268 4.80 -14.80 -1.42
CA HIS A 268 4.11 -13.71 -0.71
C HIS A 268 3.91 -14.03 0.77
N LEU A 269 3.35 -15.23 1.07
CA LEU A 269 3.16 -15.69 2.45
C LEU A 269 4.48 -15.70 3.24
N ALA A 270 5.54 -16.27 2.68
CA ALA A 270 6.83 -16.36 3.37
C ALA A 270 7.47 -14.98 3.58
N ARG A 271 7.29 -14.04 2.64
CA ARG A 271 7.78 -12.65 2.76
C ARG A 271 7.04 -11.91 3.87
N GLY A 272 5.71 -12.02 3.93
CA GLY A 272 4.90 -11.45 5.01
C GLY A 272 5.28 -12.02 6.37
N GLU A 273 5.41 -13.34 6.46
CA GLU A 273 5.89 -14.04 7.66
C GLU A 273 7.26 -13.53 8.14
N ASN A 274 8.23 -13.43 7.24
CA ASN A 274 9.56 -12.98 7.60
C ASN A 274 9.59 -11.48 7.93
N PHE A 275 8.76 -10.66 7.29
CA PHE A 275 8.66 -9.22 7.60
C PHE A 275 8.13 -9.00 9.02
N ILE A 276 7.09 -9.76 9.43
CA ILE A 276 6.59 -9.74 10.81
C ILE A 276 7.63 -10.26 11.80
N ASP A 277 8.39 -11.30 11.46
CA ASP A 277 9.49 -11.78 12.30
C ASP A 277 10.59 -10.72 12.45
N MET A 278 10.90 -10.00 11.38
CA MET A 278 11.85 -8.88 11.40
C MET A 278 11.36 -7.73 12.29
N LEU A 279 10.09 -7.32 12.19
CA LEU A 279 9.53 -6.29 13.09
C LEU A 279 9.65 -6.70 14.56
N ASN A 280 9.33 -7.96 14.87
CA ASN A 280 9.44 -8.49 16.24
C ASN A 280 10.89 -8.48 16.75
N ALA A 281 11.85 -8.85 15.91
CA ALA A 281 13.26 -8.79 16.26
C ALA A 281 13.80 -7.35 16.37
N ASN A 282 13.26 -6.43 15.57
CA ASN A 282 13.61 -5.01 15.53
C ASN A 282 12.74 -4.18 16.49
N GLY A 283 12.79 -4.49 17.79
CA GLY A 283 12.10 -3.71 18.82
C GLY A 283 10.63 -4.09 19.06
N GLY A 284 10.21 -5.29 18.64
CA GLY A 284 8.85 -5.80 18.83
C GLY A 284 7.86 -5.30 17.77
N MET A 285 6.68 -5.91 17.70
CA MET A 285 5.58 -5.36 16.91
C MET A 285 5.17 -3.99 17.47
N PRO A 286 5.14 -2.90 16.68
CA PRO A 286 4.64 -1.62 17.15
C PRO A 286 3.18 -1.73 17.64
N ALA A 287 2.81 -0.94 18.65
CA ALA A 287 1.46 -0.99 19.23
C ALA A 287 0.36 -0.61 18.23
N ASN A 288 0.68 0.26 17.28
CA ASN A 288 -0.24 0.71 16.23
C ASN A 288 -0.17 -0.16 14.96
N HIS A 289 0.58 -1.26 15.00
CA HIS A 289 0.68 -2.21 13.90
C HIS A 289 -0.09 -3.48 14.21
N THR A 290 -0.65 -4.11 13.17
CA THR A 290 -1.39 -5.38 13.32
C THR A 290 -1.09 -6.34 12.19
N MET A 291 -1.28 -7.63 12.45
CA MET A 291 -1.19 -8.67 11.44
C MET A 291 -2.46 -9.53 11.42
N ASP A 292 -3.06 -9.71 10.25
CA ASP A 292 -4.19 -10.63 10.04
C ASP A 292 -3.83 -11.76 9.08
N TRP A 293 -3.98 -13.00 9.57
CA TRP A 293 -3.82 -14.20 8.75
C TRP A 293 -5.18 -14.62 8.18
N ILE A 294 -5.39 -14.40 6.89
CA ILE A 294 -6.67 -14.68 6.23
C ILE A 294 -6.70 -16.13 5.78
N ALA A 295 -7.38 -16.97 6.56
CA ALA A 295 -7.43 -18.41 6.34
C ALA A 295 -7.99 -18.77 4.96
N GLY A 296 -7.25 -19.59 4.21
CA GLY A 296 -7.65 -20.11 2.90
C GLY A 296 -7.57 -19.13 1.74
N ALA A 297 -7.40 -17.83 2.00
CA ALA A 297 -7.23 -16.84 0.94
C ALA A 297 -5.87 -17.01 0.24
N ALA A 298 -5.89 -16.98 -1.09
CA ALA A 298 -4.70 -16.97 -1.93
C ALA A 298 -4.39 -15.51 -2.36
N HIS A 299 -3.75 -15.34 -3.52
CA HIS A 299 -3.40 -14.02 -4.09
C HIS A 299 -4.59 -13.35 -4.79
N ASP A 300 -5.68 -13.12 -4.05
CA ASP A 300 -6.95 -12.62 -4.61
C ASP A 300 -7.58 -11.53 -3.73
N ASN A 301 -8.01 -10.44 -4.35
CA ASN A 301 -8.46 -9.22 -3.67
C ASN A 301 -9.80 -9.41 -2.93
N PRO A 302 -10.89 -9.92 -3.55
CA PRO A 302 -12.16 -10.09 -2.85
C PRO A 302 -12.11 -11.08 -1.66
N PRO A 303 -11.49 -12.27 -1.75
CA PRO A 303 -11.38 -13.18 -0.60
C PRO A 303 -10.61 -12.57 0.58
N MET A 304 -9.60 -11.74 0.30
CA MET A 304 -8.86 -11.03 1.35
C MET A 304 -9.76 -10.00 2.04
N TYR A 305 -10.28 -9.03 1.28
CA TYR A 305 -10.97 -7.88 1.86
C TYR A 305 -12.40 -8.17 2.36
N ASN A 306 -13.06 -9.22 1.84
CA ASN A 306 -14.36 -9.65 2.35
C ASN A 306 -14.25 -10.46 3.67
N SER A 307 -13.03 -10.80 4.10
CA SER A 307 -12.81 -11.43 5.42
C SER A 307 -13.35 -10.55 6.56
N THR A 308 -13.77 -11.18 7.66
CA THR A 308 -14.26 -10.44 8.83
C THR A 308 -13.22 -9.45 9.36
N ALA A 309 -11.94 -9.83 9.38
CA ALA A 309 -10.86 -8.97 9.85
C ALA A 309 -10.75 -7.69 9.02
N LEU A 310 -10.65 -7.81 7.68
CA LEU A 310 -10.46 -6.65 6.82
C LEU A 310 -11.74 -5.81 6.66
N ARG A 311 -12.94 -6.41 6.67
CA ARG A 311 -14.19 -5.62 6.75
C ARG A 311 -14.27 -4.78 8.03
N THR A 312 -13.84 -5.34 9.15
CA THR A 312 -13.84 -4.63 10.43
C THR A 312 -12.84 -3.47 10.38
N ARG A 313 -11.63 -3.65 9.82
CA ARG A 313 -10.67 -2.55 9.64
C ARG A 313 -11.14 -1.48 8.66
N LEU A 314 -11.77 -1.89 7.56
CA LEU A 314 -12.23 -0.96 6.53
C LEU A 314 -13.42 -0.11 6.98
N PHE A 315 -14.36 -0.67 7.75
CA PHE A 315 -15.68 -0.05 7.89
C PHE A 315 -16.11 0.22 9.34
N LYS A 316 -15.29 -0.08 10.34
CA LYS A 316 -15.64 0.16 11.75
C LYS A 316 -14.62 1.05 12.46
N ASP A 317 -15.14 1.91 13.33
CA ASP A 317 -14.36 2.69 14.31
C ASP A 317 -13.90 1.79 15.48
N ALA A 318 -13.08 0.79 15.19
CA ALA A 318 -12.59 -0.15 16.19
C ALA A 318 -11.06 -0.30 16.12
N THR A 319 -10.40 -0.14 17.28
CA THR A 319 -9.01 -0.59 17.44
C THR A 319 -9.02 -2.11 17.55
N ILE A 320 -8.64 -2.79 16.48
CA ILE A 320 -8.71 -4.26 16.39
C ILE A 320 -7.30 -4.81 16.49
N ALA A 321 -7.08 -5.73 17.44
CA ALA A 321 -5.83 -6.46 17.58
C ALA A 321 -5.50 -7.31 16.34
N SER A 322 -4.29 -7.86 16.28
CA SER A 322 -3.93 -8.88 15.30
C SER A 322 -4.88 -10.07 15.37
N SER A 323 -5.21 -10.69 14.23
CA SER A 323 -6.19 -11.79 14.17
C SER A 323 -5.76 -12.92 13.24
N GLY A 324 -6.48 -14.05 13.34
CA GLY A 324 -6.15 -15.25 12.58
C GLY A 324 -4.95 -16.01 13.14
N THR A 325 -4.71 -17.21 12.60
CA THR A 325 -3.60 -18.07 13.01
C THR A 325 -2.55 -18.09 11.92
N ARG A 326 -1.30 -17.77 12.28
CA ARG A 326 -0.17 -17.94 11.38
C ARG A 326 -0.08 -19.41 10.97
N PRO A 327 0.07 -19.72 9.68
CA PRO A 327 0.28 -21.10 9.24
C PRO A 327 1.48 -21.72 9.96
N ALA A 328 1.39 -23.00 10.31
CA ALA A 328 2.57 -23.71 10.79
C ALA A 328 3.63 -23.66 9.67
N ARG A 329 4.82 -23.11 9.96
CA ARG A 329 5.95 -23.19 9.03
C ARG A 329 6.12 -24.66 8.65
N ARG A 330 5.85 -25.03 7.39
CA ARG A 330 6.21 -26.36 6.90
C ARG A 330 7.68 -26.56 7.21
N LYS A 331 8.08 -27.69 7.80
CA LYS A 331 9.48 -28.01 8.13
C LYS A 331 10.31 -27.81 6.86
N ARG A 332 10.95 -26.65 6.73
CA ARG A 332 12.00 -26.37 5.76
C ARG A 332 13.30 -26.47 6.53
N GLU A 333 14.34 -26.97 5.86
CA GLU A 333 15.68 -27.09 6.44
C GLU A 333 16.08 -25.77 7.12
N PRO A 334 16.74 -25.83 8.29
CA PRO A 334 17.09 -24.64 9.03
C PRO A 334 18.03 -23.77 8.19
N VAL A 335 17.51 -22.63 7.70
CA VAL A 335 18.37 -21.52 7.30
C VAL A 335 19.11 -21.08 8.58
N PRO A 336 20.45 -21.00 8.59
CA PRO A 336 21.19 -20.61 9.78
C PRO A 336 20.66 -19.28 10.29
N ARG A 337 20.10 -19.27 11.51
CA ARG A 337 19.74 -18.04 12.19
C ARG A 337 21.03 -17.26 12.45
N LEU A 338 21.31 -16.24 11.65
CA LEU A 338 22.21 -15.18 12.08
C LEU A 338 21.55 -14.55 13.32
N ARG A 339 22.21 -14.72 14.47
CA ARG A 339 21.78 -14.08 15.70
C ARG A 339 21.86 -12.57 15.46
N TYR A 340 20.73 -11.89 15.64
CA TYR A 340 20.71 -10.44 15.80
C TYR A 340 21.68 -10.05 16.93
N LEU A 341 22.90 -9.65 16.56
CA LEU A 341 23.86 -9.13 17.52
C LEU A 341 23.45 -7.69 17.82
N ARG A 342 22.81 -7.47 18.97
CA ARG A 342 22.73 -6.13 19.56
C ARG A 342 24.15 -5.64 19.78
N LYS A 343 24.60 -4.65 19.00
CA LYS A 343 25.71 -3.81 19.44
C LYS A 343 25.18 -2.94 20.57
N THR A 344 25.39 -3.37 21.81
CA THR A 344 25.36 -2.46 22.96
C THR A 344 26.55 -1.50 22.79
N HIS A 345 26.28 -0.22 22.53
CA HIS A 345 27.26 0.82 22.80
C HIS A 345 27.31 1.00 24.31
N GLU A 346 28.29 0.37 24.96
CA GLU A 346 28.77 0.85 26.25
C GLU A 346 29.66 2.06 25.95
N LEU A 347 29.26 3.20 26.52
CA LEU A 347 30.07 4.41 26.60
C LEU A 347 31.06 4.20 27.76
N ASP A 348 32.35 4.24 27.44
CA ASP A 348 33.41 4.62 28.38
C ASP A 348 33.87 6.05 28.05
#